data_AF-A0A136A3Z5-F1
#
_entry.id   AF-A0A136A3Z5-F1
#
_cell.length_a   1.000
_cell.length_b   1.000
_cell.length_c   1.000
_cell.angle_alpha   90.00
_cell.angle_beta   90.00
_cell.angle_gamma   90.00
#
_symmetry.space_group_name_H-M   'P 1'
#
loop_
_entity.id
_entity.type
_entity.pdbx_description
1 polymer ?
#
loop_
_entity_poly.entity_id
_entity_poly.type
_entity_poly.pdbx_seq_one_letter_code
_entity_poly.pdbx_strand_id
1 'polypeptide(L)'
;MDKLQLFLMFGSILAAGILISWLDHTKGWQFAAWFNGEVTNPFNNLDKPMQQTKTADKDQIIAQLTERIQVLEKIVTEPAYELNQKLNRL
;
A
#
# COMPACT_ATOMS: atom_id res chain seq x y z
N MET A 1 30.98 -5.29 36.92
CA MET A 1 30.23 -6.15 35.99
C MET A 1 31.05 -7.40 35.79
N ASP A 2 30.59 -8.52 36.35
CA ASP A 2 31.26 -9.80 36.11
C ASP A 2 31.09 -10.22 34.66
N LYS A 3 32.11 -10.88 34.08
CA LYS A 3 32.09 -11.32 32.68
C LYS A 3 30.87 -12.19 32.38
N LEU A 4 30.48 -13.02 33.35
CA LEU A 4 29.25 -13.83 33.30
C LEU A 4 27.97 -12.99 33.18
N GLN A 5 27.85 -11.89 33.92
CA GLN A 5 26.69 -11.01 33.83
C GLN A 5 26.59 -10.34 32.46
N LEU A 6 27.74 -9.96 31.88
CA LEU A 6 27.80 -9.38 30.55
C LEU A 6 27.32 -10.39 29.47
N PHE A 7 27.83 -11.63 29.52
CA PHE A 7 27.38 -12.69 28.60
C PHE A 7 25.88 -12.99 28.75
N LEU A 8 25.37 -12.97 29.99
CA LEU A 8 23.95 -13.22 30.25
C LEU A 8 23.05 -12.11 29.68
N MET A 9 23.48 -10.84 29.75
CA MET A 9 22.76 -9.73 29.12
C MET A 9 22.72 -9.84 27.59
N PHE A 10 23.86 -10.10 26.95
CA PHE A 10 23.87 -10.21 25.48
C PHE A 10 23.08 -11.44 25.01
N GLY A 11 23.17 -12.55 25.73
CA GLY A 11 22.40 -13.75 25.46
C GLY A 11 20.89 -13.53 25.58
N SER A 12 20.44 -12.78 26.59
CA SER A 12 19.01 -12.51 26.78
C SER A 12 18.43 -11.61 25.69
N ILE A 13 19.20 -10.62 25.22
CA ILE A 13 18.78 -9.74 24.11
C ILE A 13 18.68 -10.53 22.80
N LEU A 14 19.66 -11.38 22.50
CA LEU A 14 19.63 -12.26 21.33
C LEU A 14 18.44 -13.24 21.37
N ALA A 15 18.21 -13.87 22.53
CA ALA A 15 17.08 -14.76 22.72
C ALA A 15 15.74 -14.04 22.54
N ALA A 16 15.61 -12.83 23.08
CA ALA A 16 14.41 -12.00 22.88
C ALA A 16 14.20 -11.65 21.39
N GLY A 17 15.25 -11.28 20.66
CA GLY A 17 15.17 -11.00 19.22
C GLY A 17 14.73 -12.20 18.38
N ILE A 18 15.24 -13.39 18.71
CA ILE A 18 14.84 -14.65 18.05
C ILE A 18 13.38 -14.99 18.37
N LEU A 19 12.95 -14.84 19.62
CA LEU A 19 11.56 -15.08 20.02
C LEU A 19 10.58 -14.14 19.31
N ILE A 20 10.92 -12.85 19.20
CA ILE A 20 10.11 -11.87 18.48
C ILE A 20 10.01 -12.26 17.00
N SER A 21 11.12 -12.62 16.36
CA SER A 21 11.15 -13.03 14.95
C SER A 21 10.37 -14.32 14.70
N TRP A 22 10.45 -15.29 15.61
CA TRP A 22 9.69 -16.54 15.54
C TRP A 22 8.19 -16.31 15.74
N LEU A 23 7.81 -15.45 16.69
CA LEU A 23 6.42 -15.07 16.94
C LEU A 23 5.83 -14.32 15.74
N ASP A 24 6.64 -13.46 15.12
CA ASP A 24 6.28 -12.75 13.89
C ASP A 24 6.02 -13.74 12.73
N HIS A 25 6.89 -14.74 12.55
CA HIS A 25 6.70 -15.77 11.51
C HIS A 25 5.48 -16.67 11.76
N THR A 26 5.18 -17.01 13.01
CA THR A 26 4.10 -17.95 13.36
C THR A 26 2.73 -17.29 13.42
N LYS A 27 2.64 -16.04 13.88
CA LYS A 27 1.38 -15.32 14.10
C LYS A 27 1.15 -14.16 13.14
N GLY A 28 2.17 -13.74 12.38
CA GLY A 28 2.09 -12.64 11.42
C GLY A 28 1.89 -11.27 12.05
N TRP A 29 2.31 -11.08 13.30
CA TRP A 29 2.03 -9.87 14.11
C TRP A 29 2.89 -8.65 13.74
N GLN A 30 3.95 -8.82 12.94
CA GLN A 30 4.80 -7.77 12.38
C GLN A 30 5.41 -6.83 13.41
N PHE A 31 5.88 -7.38 14.53
CA PHE A 31 6.57 -6.61 15.56
C PHE A 31 7.84 -5.95 15.06
N ALA A 32 8.60 -6.61 14.20
CA ALA A 32 9.82 -6.02 13.64
C ALA A 32 9.50 -4.78 12.80
N ALA A 33 8.43 -4.84 12.00
CA ALA A 33 7.94 -3.70 11.23
C ALA A 33 7.45 -2.57 12.15
N TRP A 34 6.74 -2.92 13.23
CA TRP A 34 6.25 -1.96 14.22
C TRP A 34 7.38 -1.22 14.95
N PHE A 35 8.44 -1.94 15.37
CA PHE A 35 9.62 -1.32 15.97
C PHE A 35 10.38 -0.41 15.00
N ASN A 36 10.34 -0.71 13.71
CA ASN A 36 10.92 0.12 12.65
C ASN A 36 10.03 1.30 12.24
N GLY A 37 8.86 1.49 12.87
CA GLY A 37 7.93 2.57 12.56
C GLY A 37 7.10 2.34 11.29
N GLU A 38 7.14 1.14 10.73
CA GLU A 38 6.25 0.76 9.64
C GLU A 38 4.85 0.46 10.19
N VAL A 39 3.88 1.31 9.87
CA VAL A 39 2.48 1.10 10.22
C VAL A 39 1.86 0.14 9.18
N THR A 40 2.18 -1.14 9.29
CA THR A 40 1.55 -2.17 8.46
C THR A 40 0.17 -2.49 9.02
N ASN A 41 -0.87 -2.31 8.20
CA ASN A 41 -2.25 -2.61 8.58
C ASN A 41 -2.37 -4.10 9.00
N PRO A 42 -2.83 -4.41 10.23
CA PRO A 42 -2.91 -5.79 10.74
C PRO A 42 -3.83 -6.71 9.92
N PHE A 43 -4.69 -6.14 9.07
CA PHE A 43 -5.59 -6.90 8.20
C PHE A 43 -5.04 -7.13 6.77
N ASN A 44 -3.89 -6.56 6.40
CA ASN A 44 -3.31 -6.72 5.06
C ASN A 44 -2.45 -7.99 4.89
N ASN A 45 -2.23 -8.74 5.96
CA ASN A 45 -1.22 -9.80 5.98
C ASN A 45 -1.70 -11.15 5.46
N LEU A 46 -2.95 -11.26 4.99
CA LEU A 46 -3.40 -12.51 4.40
C LEU A 46 -2.84 -12.75 2.98
N ASP A 47 -2.36 -11.74 2.24
CA ASP A 47 -1.94 -11.92 0.84
C ASP A 47 -0.77 -11.02 0.43
N LYS A 48 0.39 -11.16 1.08
CA LYS A 48 1.58 -10.33 0.77
C LYS A 48 2.12 -10.42 -0.67
N PRO A 49 2.03 -11.53 -1.44
CA PRO A 49 2.48 -11.50 -2.84
C PRO A 49 1.42 -10.96 -3.82
N MET A 50 0.16 -10.78 -3.39
CA MET A 50 -0.94 -10.36 -4.28
C MET A 50 -1.22 -8.86 -4.21
N GLN A 51 -0.79 -8.17 -3.16
CA GLN A 51 -1.08 -6.74 -2.97
C GLN A 51 -0.22 -5.81 -3.84
N GLN A 52 1.06 -6.10 -4.09
CA GLN A 52 1.88 -5.31 -5.02
C GLN A 52 1.33 -5.35 -6.45
N THR A 53 0.83 -6.52 -6.87
CA THR A 53 0.15 -6.71 -8.16
C THR A 53 -1.19 -5.97 -8.18
N LYS A 54 -1.98 -6.05 -7.09
CA LYS A 54 -3.26 -5.32 -6.97
C LYS A 54 -3.12 -3.80 -6.98
N THR A 55 -2.04 -3.24 -6.43
CA THR A 55 -1.78 -1.79 -6.51
C THR A 55 -1.41 -1.38 -7.93
N ALA A 56 -0.56 -2.14 -8.61
CA ALA A 56 -0.23 -1.89 -10.01
C ALA A 56 -1.46 -2.01 -10.92
N ASP A 57 -2.32 -3.01 -10.69
CA ASP A 57 -3.59 -3.17 -11.43
C ASP A 57 -4.54 -1.99 -11.19
N LYS A 58 -4.63 -1.48 -9.96
CA LYS A 58 -5.45 -0.30 -9.64
C LYS A 58 -4.95 0.95 -10.36
N ASP A 59 -3.63 1.17 -10.40
CA ASP A 59 -3.05 2.32 -11.08
C ASP A 59 -3.27 2.26 -12.60
N GLN A 60 -3.17 1.08 -13.21
CA GLN A 60 -3.54 0.88 -14.62
C GLN A 60 -5.03 1.12 -14.87
N ILE A 61 -5.90 0.62 -14.00
CA ILE A 61 -7.35 0.83 -14.10
C ILE A 61 -7.69 2.32 -13.98
N ILE A 62 -7.04 3.04 -13.04
CA ILE A 62 -7.21 4.49 -12.87
C ILE A 62 -6.79 5.22 -14.15
N ALA A 63 -5.64 4.89 -14.73
CA ALA A 63 -5.17 5.51 -15.97
C ALA A 63 -6.17 5.29 -17.13
N GLN A 64 -6.68 4.08 -17.30
CA GLN A 64 -7.68 3.75 -18.32
C GLN A 64 -9.02 4.48 -18.10
N LEU A 65 -9.46 4.59 -16.84
CA LEU A 65 -10.68 5.32 -16.51
C LEU A 65 -10.52 6.82 -16.75
N THR A 66 -9.37 7.40 -16.41
CA THR A 66 -9.07 8.82 -16.68
C THR A 66 -9.07 9.12 -18.17
N GLU A 67 -8.46 8.27 -19.00
CA GLU A 67 -8.47 8.42 -20.46
C GLU A 67 -9.91 8.39 -21.01
N ARG A 68 -10.72 7.44 -20.57
CA ARG A 68 -12.14 7.36 -20.99
C ARG A 68 -12.96 8.57 -20.54
N ILE A 69 -12.72 9.08 -19.33
CA ILE A 69 -13.39 10.29 -18.84
C ILE A 69 -13.02 11.49 -19.73
N GLN A 70 -11.75 11.66 -20.08
CA GLN A 70 -11.33 12.75 -20.99
C GLN A 70 -11.99 12.66 -22.37
N VAL A 71 -12.12 11.45 -22.93
CA VAL A 71 -12.82 11.23 -24.20
C VAL A 71 -14.32 11.54 -24.07
N LEU A 72 -14.95 11.10 -22.98
CA LEU A 72 -16.36 11.36 -22.72
C LEU A 72 -16.62 12.86 -22.49
N GLU A 73 -15.77 13.55 -21.75
CA GLU A 73 -15.85 14.99 -21.55
C GLU A 73 -15.79 15.72 -22.88
N LYS A 74 -14.85 15.36 -23.77
CA LYS A 74 -14.74 15.92 -25.12
C LYS A 74 -16.00 15.66 -25.96
N ILE A 75 -16.50 14.42 -25.98
CA ILE A 75 -17.72 14.04 -26.70
C ILE A 75 -18.96 14.72 -26.13
N VAL A 76 -19.02 15.05 -24.84
CA VAL A 76 -20.18 15.73 -24.26
C VAL A 76 -20.09 17.25 -24.43
N THR A 77 -18.88 17.81 -24.36
CA THR A 77 -18.68 19.26 -24.44
C THR A 77 -18.66 19.80 -25.87
N GLU A 78 -18.07 19.09 -26.84
CA GLU A 78 -17.98 19.54 -28.24
C GLU A 78 -19.34 19.64 -28.95
N PRO A 79 -20.23 18.63 -28.96
CA PRO A 79 -21.51 18.74 -29.65
C PRO A 79 -22.46 19.71 -28.96
N ALA A 80 -22.36 19.88 -27.63
CA ALA A 80 -23.11 20.89 -26.91
C ALA A 80 -22.63 22.30 -27.27
N TYR A 81 -21.32 22.51 -27.39
CA TYR A 81 -20.73 23.78 -27.80
C TYR A 81 -21.11 24.13 -29.25
N GLU A 82 -20.99 23.18 -30.18
CA GLU A 82 -21.36 23.37 -31.58
C GLU A 82 -22.86 23.65 -31.76
N LEU A 83 -23.72 22.96 -31.00
CA LEU A 83 -25.16 23.19 -31.06
C LEU A 83 -25.53 24.58 -30.53
N ASN A 84 -24.95 25.00 -29.41
CA ASN A 84 -25.19 26.32 -28.82
C ASN A 84 -24.70 27.44 -29.75
N GLN A 85 -23.56 27.25 -30.42
CA GLN A 85 -23.07 28.18 -31.42
C GLN A 85 -23.99 28.28 -32.64
N LYS A 86 -24.60 27.18 -33.10
CA LYS A 86 -25.59 27.18 -34.19
C LYS A 86 -26.90 27.86 -33.76
N LEU A 87 -27.35 27.64 -32.52
CA LEU A 87 -28.52 28.30 -31.94
C LEU A 87 -28.35 29.82 -31.82
N ASN A 88 -27.20 30.31 -31.34
CA ASN A 88 -26.92 31.74 -31.23
C ASN A 88 -26.73 32.46 -32.59
N ARG A 89 -26.63 31.72 -33.69
CA ARG A 89 -26.51 32.26 -35.06
C ARG A 89 -27.85 32.29 -35.81
N LEU A 90 -28.91 31.74 -35.23
CA LEU A 90 -30.30 31.82 -35.68
C LEU A 90 -31.00 32.99 -34.99
#